data_AF-A0AAU6HC59-F1
#
_entry.id   AF-A0AAU6HC59-F1
#
_cell.length_a   1.000
_cell.length_b   1.000
_cell.length_c   1.000
_cell.angle_alpha   90.00
_cell.angle_beta   90.00
_cell.angle_gamma   90.00
#
_symmetry.space_group_name_H-M   'P 1'
#
loop_
_entity.id
_entity.type
_entity.pdbx_description
1 polymer ?
#
loop_
_entity_poly.entity_id
_entity_poly.type
_entity_poly.pdbx_seq_one_letter_code
_entity_poly.pdbx_strand_id
1 'polypeptide(L)'
;MSVNFYAFGPFVGGDASGEGLHIGQYASVHRFLFRAHPEMGLISRAAWAEFIRRPGVSIKAEHGRDITVEEMEETWLRRQDSRGWPLKTRHSHRAYPRSGGLVDAEGCELYDGEFC
;
A
#
# COMPACT_ATOMS: atom_id res chain seq x y z
N MET A 1 -6.25 -9.04 12.23
CA MET A 1 -5.03 -9.60 11.62
C MET A 1 -4.58 -8.62 10.55
N SER A 2 -3.30 -8.27 10.54
CA SER A 2 -2.71 -7.42 9.50
C SER A 2 -2.14 -8.29 8.39
N VAL A 3 -2.13 -7.75 7.17
CA VAL A 3 -1.48 -8.33 5.99
C VAL A 3 -0.67 -7.22 5.34
N ASN A 4 0.66 -7.35 5.34
CA ASN A 4 1.56 -6.48 4.57
C ASN A 4 1.66 -6.96 3.11
N PHE A 5 1.88 -6.03 2.18
CA PHE A 5 1.99 -6.30 0.75
C PHE A 5 3.23 -5.64 0.16
N TYR A 6 3.97 -6.39 -0.63
CA TYR A 6 5.26 -5.98 -1.17
C TYR A 6 5.30 -6.16 -2.68
N ALA A 7 5.99 -5.25 -3.37
CA ALA A 7 6.34 -5.38 -4.78
C ALA A 7 7.75 -5.95 -4.90
N PHE A 8 7.95 -6.85 -5.85
CA PHE A 8 9.24 -7.42 -6.23
C PHE A 8 9.44 -7.27 -7.74
N GLY A 9 10.67 -7.13 -8.21
CA GLY A 9 10.96 -6.97 -9.63
C GLY A 9 12.31 -6.32 -9.91
N PRO A 10 12.57 -5.95 -11.18
CA PRO A 10 13.86 -5.41 -11.62
C PRO A 10 14.00 -3.92 -11.26
N PHE A 11 13.97 -3.60 -9.97
CA PHE A 11 14.21 -2.26 -9.42
C PHE A 11 15.04 -2.35 -8.14
N VAL A 12 15.60 -1.23 -7.69
CA VAL A 12 16.44 -1.17 -6.49
C VAL A 12 15.64 -1.63 -5.26
N GLY A 13 16.11 -2.65 -4.55
CA GLY A 13 15.43 -3.24 -3.39
C GLY A 13 14.28 -4.20 -3.71
N GLY A 14 14.08 -4.54 -4.99
CA GLY A 14 13.03 -5.45 -5.47
C GLY A 14 13.47 -6.89 -5.70
N ASP A 15 14.68 -7.28 -5.28
CA ASP A 15 15.19 -8.62 -5.49
C ASP A 15 14.33 -9.68 -4.79
N ALA A 16 14.19 -10.86 -5.40
CA ALA A 16 13.34 -11.93 -4.86
C ALA A 16 13.84 -12.49 -3.51
N SER A 17 15.10 -12.21 -3.17
CA SER A 17 15.72 -12.51 -1.87
C SER A 17 15.65 -11.36 -0.86
N GLY A 18 15.25 -10.16 -1.29
CA GLY A 18 15.14 -8.97 -0.47
C GLY A 18 13.80 -8.88 0.25
N GLU A 19 13.60 -7.81 1.01
CA GLU A 19 12.31 -7.54 1.66
C GLU A 19 11.20 -7.16 0.67
N GLY A 20 11.57 -6.71 -0.54
CA GLY A 20 10.66 -6.13 -1.50
C GLY A 20 10.23 -4.71 -1.11
N LEU A 21 9.68 -3.99 -2.08
CA LEU A 21 9.20 -2.64 -1.84
C LEU A 21 7.83 -2.69 -1.18
N HIS A 22 7.76 -2.24 0.08
CA HIS A 22 6.51 -2.25 0.83
C HIS A 22 5.48 -1.32 0.18
N ILE A 23 4.39 -1.90 -0.34
CA ILE A 23 3.28 -1.17 -0.96
C ILE A 23 2.34 -0.64 0.12
N GLY A 24 2.08 -1.48 1.13
CA GLY A 24 1.23 -1.11 2.24
C GLY A 24 0.72 -2.26 3.08
N GLN A 25 -0.24 -1.98 3.93
CA GLN A 25 -0.78 -2.94 4.89
C GLN A 25 -2.29 -2.84 5.00
N TYR A 26 -2.97 -3.99 4.94
CA TYR A 26 -4.36 -4.14 5.36
C TYR A 26 -4.41 -4.58 6.83
N ALA A 27 -5.09 -3.84 7.72
CA ALA A 27 -5.07 -4.14 9.16
C ALA A 27 -6.45 -4.03 9.80
N SER A 28 -7.10 -5.18 10.06
CA SER A 28 -8.43 -5.23 10.68
C SER A 28 -9.45 -4.34 9.94
N VAL A 29 -10.32 -3.61 10.65
CA VAL A 29 -11.31 -2.65 10.09
C VAL A 29 -10.68 -1.36 9.55
N HIS A 30 -9.36 -1.35 9.31
CA HIS A 30 -8.68 -0.18 8.79
C HIS A 30 -8.33 -0.33 7.31
N ARG A 31 -8.41 0.79 6.59
CA ARG A 31 -8.05 0.90 5.18
C ARG A 31 -6.57 0.62 5.01
N PHE A 32 -6.24 0.11 3.82
CA PHE A 32 -4.88 -0.05 3.34
C PHE A 32 -4.07 1.21 3.58
N LEU A 33 -2.93 1.06 4.25
CA LEU A 33 -1.97 2.14 4.39
C LEU A 33 -1.01 2.06 3.23
N PHE A 34 -1.13 2.96 2.26
CA PHE A 34 -0.17 3.06 1.18
C PHE A 34 1.14 3.59 1.69
N ARG A 35 2.25 2.89 1.47
CA ARG A 35 3.56 3.49 1.67
C ARG A 35 3.81 4.49 0.56
N ALA A 36 4.29 5.66 0.92
CA ALA A 36 4.95 6.53 -0.03
C ALA A 36 6.43 6.16 -0.13
N HIS A 37 6.98 6.24 -1.34
CA HIS A 37 8.44 6.23 -1.57
C HIS A 37 8.79 7.47 -2.40
N PRO A 38 8.93 8.65 -1.77
CA PRO A 38 9.20 9.91 -2.46
C PRO A 38 10.43 9.87 -3.38
N GLU A 39 11.46 9.16 -2.97
CA GLU A 39 12.69 8.93 -3.72
C GLU A 39 12.49 8.15 -5.02
N MET A 40 11.38 7.40 -5.13
CA MET A 40 10.96 6.69 -6.34
C MET A 40 9.80 7.37 -7.06
N GLY A 41 9.30 8.50 -6.56
CA GLY A 41 8.11 9.18 -7.07
C GLY A 41 6.79 8.43 -6.78
N LEU A 42 6.79 7.43 -5.91
CA LEU A 42 5.62 6.62 -5.57
C LEU A 42 4.82 7.29 -4.44
N ILE A 43 4.29 8.48 -4.75
CA ILE A 43 3.60 9.36 -3.79
C ILE A 43 2.11 9.54 -4.10
N SER A 44 1.57 8.73 -5.01
CA SER A 44 0.15 8.75 -5.37
C SER A 44 -0.32 7.36 -5.77
N ARG A 45 -1.64 7.14 -5.72
CA ARG A 45 -2.25 5.91 -6.23
C ARG A 45 -1.92 5.69 -7.70
N ALA A 46 -1.96 6.75 -8.51
CA ALA A 46 -1.65 6.68 -9.94
C ALA A 46 -0.19 6.25 -10.19
N ALA A 47 0.76 6.79 -9.44
CA ALA A 47 2.17 6.40 -9.55
C ALA A 47 2.38 4.93 -9.18
N TRP A 48 1.73 4.47 -8.11
CA TRP A 48 1.74 3.05 -7.74
C TRP A 48 1.10 2.15 -8.78
N ALA A 49 -0.06 2.54 -9.31
CA ALA A 49 -0.82 1.81 -10.32
C ALA A 49 -0.01 1.64 -11.62
N GLU A 50 0.74 2.65 -12.03
CA GLU A 50 1.67 2.57 -13.15
C GLU A 50 2.84 1.64 -12.83
N PHE A 51 3.44 1.78 -11.64
CA PHE A 51 4.60 1.02 -11.21
C PHE A 51 4.34 -0.49 -11.17
N ILE A 52 3.25 -0.92 -10.52
CA ILE A 52 2.95 -2.36 -10.36
C ILE A 52 2.55 -3.05 -11.66
N ARG A 53 2.18 -2.30 -12.69
CA ARG A 53 1.89 -2.82 -14.04
C ARG A 53 3.13 -3.02 -14.90
N ARG A 54 4.31 -2.56 -14.46
CA ARG A 54 5.54 -2.70 -15.24
C ARG A 54 5.89 -4.18 -15.43
N PRO A 55 6.35 -4.59 -16.64
CA PRO A 55 6.80 -5.96 -16.87
C PRO A 55 7.86 -6.39 -15.85
N GLY A 56 7.68 -7.59 -15.29
CA GLY A 56 8.60 -8.16 -14.29
C GLY A 56 8.35 -7.69 -12.86
N VAL A 57 7.34 -6.84 -12.61
CA VAL A 57 6.88 -6.55 -11.25
C VAL A 57 5.84 -7.59 -10.81
N SER A 58 5.99 -8.09 -9.60
CA SER A 58 5.07 -9.01 -8.95
C SER A 58 4.71 -8.50 -7.55
N ILE A 59 3.52 -8.84 -7.08
CA ILE A 59 3.02 -8.41 -5.78
C ILE A 59 2.80 -9.64 -4.91
N LYS A 60 3.31 -9.62 -3.68
CA LYS A 60 3.11 -10.69 -2.71
C LYS A 60 2.62 -10.14 -1.38
N ALA A 61 1.70 -10.86 -0.75
CA ALA A 61 1.39 -10.69 0.66
C ALA A 61 2.52 -11.24 1.53
N GLU A 62 2.66 -10.77 2.78
CA GLU A 62 3.74 -11.18 3.70
C GLU A 62 3.79 -12.69 3.97
N HIS A 63 2.65 -13.38 3.82
CA HIS A 63 2.56 -14.83 3.94
C HIS A 63 2.86 -15.57 2.61
N GLY A 64 3.48 -14.89 1.65
CA GLY A 64 3.98 -15.46 0.39
C GLY A 64 2.94 -15.66 -0.71
N ARG A 65 1.67 -15.27 -0.50
CA ARG A 65 0.63 -15.36 -1.54
C ARG A 65 0.85 -14.30 -2.61
N ASP A 66 0.84 -14.71 -3.87
CA ASP A 66 0.80 -13.78 -5.00
C ASP A 66 -0.55 -13.07 -5.08
N ILE A 67 -0.50 -11.76 -5.32
CA ILE A 67 -1.64 -10.86 -5.46
C ILE A 67 -1.62 -10.29 -6.87
N THR A 68 -2.77 -10.29 -7.54
CA THR A 68 -2.82 -9.65 -8.87
C THR A 68 -2.86 -8.13 -8.76
N VAL A 69 -2.52 -7.43 -9.84
CA VAL A 69 -2.65 -5.96 -9.88
C VAL A 69 -4.10 -5.55 -9.61
N GLU A 70 -5.07 -6.27 -10.17
CA GLU A 70 -6.49 -6.03 -10.01
C GLU A 70 -6.94 -6.22 -8.56
N GLU A 71 -6.52 -7.31 -7.91
CA GLU A 71 -6.80 -7.55 -6.49
C GLU A 71 -6.21 -6.43 -5.61
N MET A 72 -5.00 -5.97 -5.94
CA MET A 72 -4.35 -4.88 -5.23
C MET A 72 -5.11 -3.56 -5.41
N GLU A 73 -5.48 -3.21 -6.65
CA GLU A 73 -6.24 -2.00 -6.94
C GLU A 73 -7.65 -2.03 -6.35
N GLU A 74 -8.31 -3.18 -6.34
CA GLU A 74 -9.59 -3.33 -5.65
C GLU A 74 -9.42 -3.07 -4.15
N THR A 75 -8.37 -3.63 -3.55
CA THR A 75 -8.04 -3.44 -2.14
C THR A 75 -7.82 -1.96 -1.81
N TRP A 76 -7.19 -1.20 -2.72
CA TRP A 76 -6.99 0.24 -2.59
C TRP A 76 -8.29 1.06 -2.62
N LEU A 77 -9.25 0.62 -3.43
CA LEU A 77 -10.52 1.30 -3.65
C LEU A 77 -11.59 0.93 -2.61
N ARG A 78 -11.42 -0.19 -1.90
CA ARG A 78 -12.37 -0.62 -0.87
C ARG A 78 -12.54 0.43 0.21
N ARG A 79 -13.81 0.79 0.46
CA ARG A 79 -14.25 1.68 1.54
C ARG A 79 -14.90 0.93 2.71
N GLN A 80 -15.18 -0.36 2.53
CA GLN A 80 -15.81 -1.22 3.53
C GLN A 80 -15.12 -2.60 3.57
N ASP A 81 -15.16 -3.26 4.72
CA ASP A 81 -14.70 -4.64 4.87
C ASP A 81 -15.73 -5.65 4.32
N SER A 82 -15.42 -6.94 4.38
CA SER A 82 -16.32 -8.02 3.91
C SER A 82 -17.63 -8.14 4.71
N ARG A 83 -17.76 -7.42 5.83
CA ARG A 83 -18.95 -7.35 6.68
C ARG A 83 -19.69 -6.02 6.50
N GLY A 84 -19.26 -5.16 5.58
CA GLY A 84 -19.88 -3.86 5.29
C GLY A 84 -19.48 -2.74 6.26
N TRP A 85 -18.53 -2.97 7.17
CA TRP A 85 -18.08 -1.92 8.09
C TRP A 85 -17.15 -0.95 7.37
N PRO A 86 -17.28 0.37 7.59
CA PRO A 86 -16.37 1.35 7.01
C PRO A 86 -14.92 1.05 7.36
N LEU A 87 -14.06 0.98 6.35
CA LEU A 87 -12.62 0.92 6.54
C LEU A 87 -12.12 2.31 6.95
N LYS A 88 -11.66 2.45 8.20
CA LYS A 88 -11.06 3.70 8.70
C LYS A 88 -9.61 3.75 8.29
N THR A 89 -9.05 4.86 7.82
CA THR A 89 -7.59 4.88 7.60
C THR A 89 -6.89 4.71 8.97
N ARG A 90 -5.95 3.75 9.08
CA ARG A 90 -5.26 3.43 10.36
C ARG A 90 -4.56 4.67 10.94
N HIS A 91 -4.28 5.69 10.12
CA HIS A 91 -3.65 6.95 10.52
C HIS A 91 -4.63 8.13 10.75
N SER A 92 -5.93 8.02 10.45
CA SER A 92 -6.88 9.12 10.68
C SER A 92 -7.48 9.18 12.09
N HIS A 93 -6.79 8.67 13.11
CA HIS A 93 -7.17 9.00 14.48
C HIS A 93 -6.89 10.50 14.69
N ARG A 94 -7.95 11.29 14.45
CA ARG A 94 -8.17 12.74 14.43
C ARG A 94 -7.53 13.59 15.54
N ALA A 95 -6.68 13.05 16.40
CA ALA A 95 -6.16 13.75 17.56
C ALA A 95 -4.79 14.42 17.32
N TYR A 96 -3.96 13.95 16.39
CA TYR A 96 -2.64 14.54 16.16
C TYR A 96 -2.19 14.40 14.70
N PRO A 97 -1.90 15.51 13.98
CA PRO A 97 -1.15 15.42 12.74
C PRO A 97 0.23 14.82 13.07
N ARG A 98 0.48 13.58 12.67
CA ARG A 98 1.82 13.01 12.71
C ARG A 98 2.51 13.30 11.36
N SER A 99 3.80 13.61 11.41
CA SER A 99 4.65 13.78 10.25
C SER A 99 4.59 12.54 9.35
N GLY A 100 4.52 12.74 8.02
CA GLY A 100 4.57 11.66 7.02
C GLY A 100 3.21 11.27 6.39
N GLY A 101 2.09 11.87 6.81
CA GLY A 101 0.83 11.70 6.10
C GLY A 101 0.81 12.51 4.78
N LEU A 102 0.59 11.83 3.66
CA LEU A 102 0.41 12.43 2.34
C LEU A 102 -1.02 12.17 1.86
N VAL A 103 -1.59 13.10 1.12
CA VAL A 103 -2.89 12.90 0.45
C VAL A 103 -2.69 13.24 -1.02
N ASP A 104 -2.98 12.29 -1.91
CA ASP A 104 -2.92 12.56 -3.34
C ASP A 104 -4.13 13.37 -3.83
N ALA A 105 -4.10 13.79 -5.10
CA ALA A 105 -5.15 14.62 -5.68
C ALA A 105 -6.54 13.95 -5.71
N GLU A 106 -6.61 12.63 -5.53
CA GLU A 106 -7.85 11.85 -5.51
C GLU A 106 -8.36 11.61 -4.08
N GLY A 107 -7.67 12.17 -3.08
CA GLY A 107 -8.00 11.98 -1.66
C GLY A 107 -7.54 10.62 -1.13
N CYS A 108 -6.59 9.94 -1.79
CA CYS A 108 -5.96 8.75 -1.26
C CYS A 108 -4.91 9.14 -0.22
N GLU A 109 -5.01 8.58 0.99
CA GLU A 109 -4.02 8.80 2.05
C GLU A 109 -2.84 7.82 1.87
N LEU A 110 -1.62 8.36 1.88
CA LEU A 110 -0.37 7.62 1.90
C LEU A 110 0.43 7.97 3.16
N TYR A 111 1.36 7.09 3.50
CA TYR A 111 2.21 7.18 4.67
C TYR A 111 3.68 7.05 4.25
N ASP A 112 4.42 8.13 4.45
CA ASP A 112 5.85 8.24 4.25
C ASP A 112 6.59 7.85 5.54
N GLY A 113 6.40 6.60 5.96
CA GLY A 113 7.03 6.05 7.16
C GLY A 113 6.97 4.54 7.19
N GLU A 114 7.61 3.95 8.18
CA GLU A 114 7.62 2.49 8.35
C GLU A 114 6.35 2.00 9.06
N PHE A 115 5.80 0.90 8.57
CA PHE A 115 4.68 0.23 9.23
C PHE A 115 5.20 -0.67 10.34
N CYS A 116 4.94 -0.30 11.59
CA CYS A 116 5.10 -1.17 12.76
C CYS A 116 3.93 -2.15 12.91
#